data_AF-A0A8J2L472-F1
#
_entry.id   AF-A0A8J2L472-F1
#
_cell.length_a   1.000
_cell.length_b   1.000
_cell.length_c   1.000
_cell.angle_alpha   90.00
_cell.angle_beta   90.00
_cell.angle_gamma   90.00
#
_symmetry.space_group_name_H-M   'P 1'
#
loop_
_entity.id
_entity.type
_entity.pdbx_description
1 polymer ?
#
loop_
_entity_poly.entity_id
_entity_poly.type
_entity_poly.pdbx_seq_one_letter_code
_entity_poly.pdbx_strand_id
1 'polypeptide(L)'
;ESKSSMNYVMLEPVSLLSKGVYRCEVSADAPSFQTVHEEHFMHVMVLPRLGPQLTGVLPWYNIGDNLTAKCTVEKSFPQARLSWFVNDVQVWENNQQI
;
A
#
# COMPACT_ATOMS: atom_id res chain seq x y z
N GLU A 1 7.26 -1.57 -30.61
CA GLU A 1 7.58 -0.15 -30.39
C GLU A 1 8.01 0.06 -28.94
N SER A 2 8.92 1.00 -28.67
CA SER A 2 9.31 1.37 -27.30
C SER A 2 8.24 2.28 -26.69
N LYS A 3 7.73 1.94 -25.49
CA LYS A 3 6.83 2.82 -24.73
C LYS A 3 7.56 3.99 -24.05
N SER A 4 8.88 3.92 -23.93
CA SER A 4 9.72 4.95 -23.30
C SER A 4 10.27 5.92 -24.34
N SER A 5 10.47 7.18 -23.91
CA SER A 5 10.99 8.29 -24.72
C SER A 5 12.05 9.09 -23.93
N MET A 6 12.53 10.20 -24.50
CA MET A 6 13.54 11.06 -23.86
C MET A 6 13.09 11.69 -22.53
N ASN A 7 11.79 11.89 -22.34
CA ASN A 7 11.24 12.54 -21.13
C ASN A 7 10.36 11.62 -20.29
N TYR A 8 10.08 10.40 -20.76
CA TYR A 8 9.15 9.48 -20.12
C TYR A 8 9.72 8.07 -20.09
N VAL A 9 9.72 7.46 -18.92
CA VAL A 9 10.12 6.06 -18.71
C VAL A 9 8.89 5.27 -18.28
N MET A 10 8.53 4.25 -19.05
CA MET A 10 7.49 3.29 -18.68
C MET A 10 8.12 2.11 -17.93
N LEU A 11 7.61 1.79 -16.75
CA LEU A 11 8.00 0.62 -15.97
C LEU A 11 6.86 -0.40 -16.00
N GLU A 12 7.10 -1.57 -16.58
CA GLU A 12 6.11 -2.65 -16.65
C GLU A 12 6.85 -4.00 -16.74
N PRO A 13 6.69 -4.93 -15.77
CA PRO A 13 5.86 -4.83 -14.57
C PRO A 13 6.54 -4.03 -13.43
N VAL A 14 5.72 -3.42 -12.56
CA VAL A 14 6.17 -2.76 -11.32
C VAL A 14 6.06 -3.75 -10.14
N SER A 15 7.05 -3.71 -9.24
CA SER A 15 7.04 -4.51 -8.00
C SER A 15 7.47 -3.66 -6.79
N LEU A 16 7.41 -4.23 -5.58
CA LEU A 16 7.89 -3.55 -4.37
C LEU A 16 9.38 -3.18 -4.45
N LEU A 17 10.17 -3.89 -5.25
CA LEU A 17 11.60 -3.58 -5.49
C LEU A 17 11.79 -2.35 -6.38
N SER A 18 10.76 -1.95 -7.12
CA SER A 18 10.77 -0.72 -7.91
C SER A 18 10.61 0.53 -7.04
N LYS A 19 10.33 0.40 -5.73
CA LYS A 19 10.23 1.56 -4.82
C LYS A 19 11.60 2.21 -4.65
N GLY A 20 11.70 3.51 -4.90
CA GLY A 20 12.96 4.24 -4.70
C GLY A 20 12.98 5.62 -5.33
N VAL A 21 14.14 6.25 -5.29
CA VAL A 21 14.38 7.54 -5.95
C VAL A 21 14.68 7.29 -7.42
N TYR A 22 13.97 8.03 -8.27
CA TYR A 22 14.20 8.08 -9.71
C TYR A 22 14.74 9.46 -10.06
N ARG A 23 15.80 9.46 -10.88
CA ARG A 23 16.52 10.67 -11.30
C ARG A 23 16.35 10.88 -12.79
N CYS A 24 15.94 12.08 -13.18
CA CYS A 24 16.06 12.55 -14.55
C CYS A 24 17.32 13.42 -14.65
N GLU A 25 18.18 13.14 -15.63
CA GLU A 25 19.46 13.82 -15.77
C GLU A 25 19.68 14.26 -17.23
N VAL A 26 20.15 15.50 -17.39
CA VAL A 26 20.56 16.07 -18.67
C VAL A 26 22.00 16.54 -18.56
N SER A 27 22.85 16.07 -19.47
CA SER A 27 24.28 16.38 -19.50
C SER A 27 24.67 17.02 -20.82
N ALA A 28 25.38 18.14 -20.75
CA ALA A 28 26.01 18.79 -21.89
C ALA A 28 27.35 18.10 -22.23
N ASP A 29 27.73 18.13 -23.50
CA ASP A 29 29.00 17.54 -23.98
C ASP A 29 30.15 18.56 -23.90
N ALA A 30 31.32 18.17 -24.40
CA ALA A 30 32.51 19.01 -24.49
C ALA A 30 32.22 20.42 -25.06
N PRO A 31 32.91 21.46 -24.58
CA PRO A 31 34.03 21.42 -23.63
C PRO A 31 33.66 21.51 -22.14
N SER A 32 32.38 21.72 -21.80
CA SER A 32 32.00 22.16 -20.44
C SER A 32 31.29 21.12 -19.56
N PHE A 33 30.96 19.93 -20.06
CA PHE A 33 30.44 18.77 -19.29
C PHE A 33 29.56 19.11 -18.07
N GLN A 34 28.53 19.93 -18.29
CA GLN A 34 27.61 20.32 -17.23
C GLN A 34 26.47 19.32 -17.11
N THR A 35 26.10 18.96 -15.89
CA THR A 35 25.00 18.02 -15.62
C THR A 35 23.98 18.66 -14.70
N VAL A 36 22.71 18.66 -15.12
CA VAL A 36 21.57 19.05 -14.29
C VAL A 36 20.68 17.83 -14.07
N HIS A 37 20.11 17.71 -12.89
CA HIS A 37 19.24 16.59 -12.57
C HIS A 37 18.15 17.00 -11.58
N GLU A 38 17.07 16.24 -11.60
CA GLU A 38 15.97 16.32 -10.66
C GLU A 38 15.62 14.89 -10.19
N GLU A 39 15.20 14.78 -8.94
CA GLU A 39 14.93 13.49 -8.28
C GLU A 39 13.53 13.45 -7.69
N HIS A 40 12.88 12.29 -7.79
CA HIS A 40 11.60 12.05 -7.14
C HIS A 40 11.49 10.64 -6.57
N PHE A 41 10.81 10.50 -5.44
CA PHE A 41 10.61 9.20 -4.81
C PHE A 41 9.35 8.52 -5.36
N MET A 42 9.50 7.38 -6.02
CA MET A 42 8.39 6.55 -6.45
C MET A 42 7.98 5.59 -5.32
N HIS A 43 6.75 5.75 -4.85
CA HIS A 43 6.12 4.81 -3.93
C HIS A 43 5.45 3.67 -4.71
N VAL A 44 5.56 2.45 -4.19
CA VAL A 44 4.81 1.30 -4.67
C VAL A 44 3.99 0.75 -3.53
N MET A 45 2.69 0.56 -3.75
CA MET A 45 1.74 0.02 -2.79
C MET A 45 1.11 -1.26 -3.34
N VAL A 46 0.81 -2.18 -2.44
CA VAL A 46 0.08 -3.41 -2.75
C VAL A 46 -1.24 -3.35 -2.01
N LEU A 47 -2.30 -3.11 -2.76
CA LEU A 47 -3.65 -3.06 -2.20
C LEU A 47 -4.23 -4.48 -2.09
N PRO A 48 -4.93 -4.79 -0.99
CA PRO A 48 -5.67 -6.03 -0.89
C PRO A 48 -6.80 -6.01 -1.93
N ARG A 49 -7.08 -7.16 -2.57
CA ARG A 49 -8.11 -7.24 -3.61
C ARG A 49 -9.52 -7.27 -3.02
N LEU A 50 -9.61 -7.84 -1.83
CA LEU A 50 -10.84 -7.98 -1.06
C LEU A 50 -10.76 -7.11 0.19
N GLY A 51 -11.91 -6.62 0.63
CA GLY A 51 -12.06 -6.00 1.94
C GLY A 51 -11.82 -7.01 3.08
N PRO A 52 -11.76 -6.52 4.33
CA PRO A 52 -11.62 -7.39 5.50
C PRO A 52 -12.70 -8.46 5.54
N GLN A 53 -12.29 -9.70 5.78
CA GLN A 53 -13.17 -10.85 5.88
C GLN A 53 -13.39 -11.20 7.36
N LEU A 54 -14.66 -11.36 7.73
CA LEU A 54 -15.05 -11.69 9.09
C LEU A 54 -15.34 -13.19 9.21
N THR A 55 -14.74 -13.83 10.21
CA THR A 55 -14.92 -15.25 10.50
C THR A 55 -15.14 -15.48 12.00
N GLY A 56 -15.69 -16.63 12.38
CA GLY A 56 -15.96 -16.97 13.79
C GLY A 56 -17.28 -16.40 14.35
N VAL A 57 -18.06 -15.70 13.52
CA VAL A 57 -19.37 -15.17 13.91
C VAL A 57 -20.49 -16.18 13.68
N LEU A 58 -21.47 -16.19 14.58
CA LEU A 58 -22.71 -16.95 14.45
C LEU A 58 -23.82 -16.06 13.87
N PRO A 59 -24.84 -16.64 13.22
CA PRO A 59 -25.95 -15.87 12.68
C PRO A 59 -26.84 -15.23 13.74
N TRP A 60 -26.83 -15.75 14.98
CA TRP A 60 -27.61 -15.26 16.11
C TRP A 60 -26.85 -15.45 17.43
N TYR A 61 -27.12 -14.56 18.38
CA TYR A 61 -26.60 -14.57 19.74
C TYR A 61 -27.73 -14.24 20.72
N ASN A 62 -27.72 -14.90 21.88
CA ASN A 62 -28.58 -14.56 23.01
C ASN A 62 -27.93 -13.49 23.88
N ILE A 63 -28.75 -12.83 24.68
CA ILE A 63 -28.27 -11.88 25.68
C ILE A 63 -27.38 -12.63 26.68
N GLY A 64 -26.14 -12.15 26.84
CA GLY A 64 -25.13 -12.76 27.71
C GLY A 64 -24.13 -13.67 26.98
N ASP A 65 -24.33 -13.93 25.68
CA ASP A 65 -23.36 -14.69 24.89
C ASP A 65 -22.08 -13.88 24.65
N ASN A 66 -20.96 -14.58 24.58
CA ASN A 66 -19.68 -14.00 24.15
C ASN A 66 -19.53 -14.12 22.62
N LEU A 67 -19.31 -12.97 21.97
CA LEU A 67 -18.97 -12.87 20.55
C LEU A 67 -17.46 -12.87 20.38
N THR A 68 -16.92 -13.86 19.68
CA THR A 68 -15.50 -13.88 19.27
C THR A 68 -15.45 -13.86 17.75
N ALA A 69 -14.86 -12.81 17.17
CA ALA A 69 -14.76 -12.66 15.73
C ALA A 69 -13.30 -12.47 15.32
N LYS A 70 -12.95 -12.99 14.15
CA LYS A 70 -11.64 -12.85 13.54
C LYS A 70 -11.77 -12.10 12.23
N CYS A 71 -11.22 -10.89 12.21
CA CYS A 71 -11.13 -10.07 11.02
C CYS A 71 -9.77 -10.29 10.37
N THR A 72 -9.77 -10.69 9.10
CA THR A 72 -8.54 -10.92 8.32
C THR A 72 -8.58 -10.12 7.04
N VAL A 73 -7.45 -9.49 6.71
CA VAL A 73 -7.25 -8.78 5.43
C VAL A 73 -6.13 -9.47 4.65
N GLU A 74 -6.22 -9.44 3.33
CA GLU A 74 -5.12 -9.92 2.48
C GLU A 74 -3.83 -9.13 2.75
N LYS A 75 -2.69 -9.76 2.44
CA LYS A 75 -1.39 -9.10 2.56
C LYS A 75 -1.39 -7.83 1.72
N SER A 76 -0.98 -6.74 2.36
CA SER A 76 -0.94 -5.41 1.76
C SER A 76 0.35 -4.69 2.14
N PHE A 77 0.74 -3.73 1.32
CA PHE A 77 1.83 -2.83 1.61
C PHE A 77 1.40 -1.38 1.32
N PRO A 78 1.43 -0.46 2.31
CA PRO A 78 1.78 -0.70 3.72
C PRO A 78 0.78 -1.64 4.42
N GLN A 79 1.12 -2.10 5.64
CA GLN A 79 0.23 -2.96 6.43
C GLN A 79 -1.12 -2.27 6.64
N ALA A 80 -2.20 -2.96 6.29
CA ALA A 80 -3.55 -2.48 6.51
C ALA A 80 -3.84 -2.28 8.01
N ARG A 81 -4.62 -1.24 8.32
CA ARG A 81 -5.12 -0.96 9.66
C ARG A 81 -6.57 -1.42 9.75
N LEU A 82 -6.88 -2.20 10.78
CA LEU A 82 -8.22 -2.73 11.01
C LEU A 82 -8.83 -2.05 12.23
N SER A 83 -10.07 -1.61 12.10
CA SER A 83 -10.83 -1.02 13.20
C SER A 83 -12.17 -1.76 13.32
N TRP A 84 -12.60 -1.98 14.56
CA TRP A 84 -13.80 -2.73 14.87
C TRP A 84 -14.94 -1.80 15.27
N PHE A 85 -16.13 -2.04 14.71
CA PHE A 85 -17.34 -1.29 15.01
C PHE A 85 -18.47 -2.27 15.33
N VAL A 86 -19.25 -1.95 16.36
CA VAL A 86 -20.49 -2.66 16.72
C VAL A 86 -21.59 -1.62 16.78
N ASN A 87 -22.61 -1.75 15.92
CA ASN A 87 -23.70 -0.78 15.80
C ASN A 87 -23.18 0.67 15.66
N ASP A 88 -22.23 0.87 14.75
CA ASP A 88 -21.56 2.14 14.47
C ASP A 88 -20.74 2.74 15.62
N VAL A 89 -20.58 2.01 16.72
CA VAL A 89 -19.71 2.40 17.84
C VAL A 89 -18.38 1.68 17.72
N GLN A 90 -17.28 2.44 17.66
CA GLN A 90 -15.94 1.87 17.62
C GLN A 90 -15.63 1.14 18.93
N VAL A 91 -15.24 -0.13 18.81
CA VAL A 91 -14.72 -0.90 19.94
C VAL A 91 -13.26 -0.47 20.13
N TRP A 92 -12.96 0.13 21.29
CA TRP A 92 -11.70 0.81 21.62
C TRP A 92 -10.43 0.04 21.21
N GLU A 93 -9.44 0.75 20.66
CA GLU A 93 -8.07 0.26 20.45
C GLU A 93 -7.25 0.42 21.74
N ASN A 94 -7.08 -0.65 22.51
CA ASN A 94 -5.97 -0.74 23.46
C ASN A 94 -4.89 -1.66 22.86
N ASN A 95 -4.01 -1.07 22.06
CA ASN A 95 -2.63 -1.52 21.84
C ASN A 95 -2.34 -3.03 21.85
N GLN A 96 -2.93 -3.80 20.94
CA GLN A 96 -2.28 -5.03 20.49
C GLN A 96 -2.45 -5.18 18.99
N GLN A 97 -1.32 -5.01 18.30
CA GLN A 97 -0.91 -5.82 17.16
C GLN A 97 -1.76 -7.09 17.07
N ILE A 98 -2.73 -7.10 16.14
CA ILE A 98 -3.40 -8.33 15.71
C ILE A 98 -2.39 -9.14 14.88
#